data_AF-A0A1T4K1T2-F1
#
_entry.id   AF-A0A1T4K1T2-F1
#
_cell.length_a   1.000
_cell.length_b   1.000
_cell.length_c   1.000
_cell.angle_alpha   90.00
_cell.angle_beta   90.00
_cell.angle_gamma   90.00
#
_symmetry.space_group_name_H-M   'P 1'
#
loop_
_entity.id
_entity.type
_entity.pdbx_description
1 polymer ?
#
loop_
_entity_poly.entity_id
_entity_poly.type
_entity_poly.pdbx_seq_one_letter_code
_entity_poly.pdbx_strand_id
1 'polypeptide(L)'
;MNMHTLYKIKSTFFDVLLALLLFLFFVLAVASPTIGNSDFYGKFLGGDNITEAIQVSLNEKTDKIAQKTGIEPKAFEYAVGKNKISALQKEIVKSAFSGGNYDYSESSNIAVCYRDGIKEFYRFNGFELDDASLEKAVPLASKAFNEAMGIDNNAEFSTFVGRLGRVTVMIVVAIFVLIVAISVKVFMLNDGRTKMFSHYASSMISAGLALVALCVLNFALQFAPNMYLTENGGLNIAMGQAFNVYFIILACFGAVLLVGGYSMMIYVYRYYVRKAQHQKQELEINKTLYVGGKDGDKTIGELAEEHEKMYNKQEKE
;
A
#
# COMPACT_ATOMS: atom_id res chain seq x y z
N MET A 1 -34.15 -24.31 5.77
CA MET A 1 -33.72 -22.89 5.75
C MET A 1 -34.67 -22.12 4.83
N ASN A 2 -35.28 -21.03 5.31
CA ASN A 2 -36.24 -20.25 4.51
C ASN A 2 -35.52 -19.64 3.27
N MET A 3 -36.20 -19.61 2.12
CA MET A 3 -35.72 -19.02 0.86
C MET A 3 -35.17 -17.61 1.05
N HIS A 4 -35.83 -16.80 1.88
CA HIS A 4 -35.39 -15.44 2.20
C HIS A 4 -34.02 -15.39 2.91
N THR A 5 -33.75 -16.35 3.80
CA THR A 5 -32.46 -16.46 4.50
C THR A 5 -31.34 -16.89 3.54
N LEU A 6 -31.63 -17.81 2.62
CA LEU A 6 -30.68 -18.24 1.58
C LEU A 6 -30.29 -17.07 0.65
N TYR A 7 -31.26 -16.25 0.25
CA TYR A 7 -31.02 -15.07 -0.59
C TYR A 7 -30.15 -14.02 0.11
N LYS A 8 -30.40 -13.74 1.40
CA LYS A 8 -29.55 -12.85 2.19
C LYS A 8 -28.11 -13.34 2.29
N ILE A 9 -27.90 -14.63 2.59
CA ILE A 9 -26.55 -15.21 2.70
C ILE A 9 -25.78 -15.12 1.38
N LYS A 10 -26.42 -15.50 0.26
CA LYS A 10 -25.81 -15.40 -1.07
C LYS A 10 -25.43 -13.96 -1.42
N SER A 11 -26.31 -13.03 -1.10
CA SER A 11 -26.11 -11.60 -1.33
C SER A 11 -24.93 -11.05 -0.53
N THR A 12 -24.85 -11.33 0.77
CA THR A 12 -23.70 -10.94 1.62
C THR A 12 -22.39 -11.57 1.15
N PHE A 13 -22.42 -12.81 0.67
CA PHE A 13 -21.24 -13.47 0.12
C PHE A 13 -20.69 -12.74 -1.10
N PHE A 14 -21.55 -12.28 -2.02
CA PHE A 14 -21.11 -11.50 -3.18
C PHE A 14 -20.55 -10.13 -2.79
N ASP A 15 -21.11 -9.48 -1.77
CA ASP A 15 -20.58 -8.20 -1.25
C ASP A 15 -19.17 -8.38 -0.68
N VAL A 16 -18.95 -9.41 0.14
CA VAL A 16 -17.63 -9.71 0.72
C VAL A 16 -16.63 -10.08 -0.38
N LEU A 17 -17.05 -10.91 -1.34
CA LEU A 17 -16.19 -11.34 -2.43
C LEU A 17 -15.80 -10.16 -3.34
N LEU A 18 -16.75 -9.29 -3.67
CA LEU A 18 -16.48 -8.10 -4.47
C LEU A 18 -15.58 -7.11 -3.72
N ALA A 19 -15.80 -6.91 -2.42
CA ALA A 19 -14.92 -6.10 -1.57
C ALA A 19 -13.48 -6.64 -1.55
N LEU A 20 -13.33 -7.96 -1.37
CA LEU A 20 -12.03 -8.64 -1.37
C LEU A 20 -11.32 -8.46 -2.72
N LEU A 21 -12.03 -8.65 -3.83
CA LEU A 21 -11.45 -8.53 -5.16
C LEU A 21 -11.06 -7.09 -5.49
N LEU A 22 -11.88 -6.10 -5.13
CA LEU A 22 -11.54 -4.69 -5.27
C LEU A 22 -10.29 -4.36 -4.45
N PHE A 23 -10.23 -4.82 -3.20
CA PHE A 23 -9.07 -4.63 -2.34
C PHE A 23 -7.80 -5.24 -2.96
N LEU A 24 -7.84 -6.53 -3.36
CA LEU A 24 -6.72 -7.22 -3.98
C LEU A 24 -6.30 -6.58 -5.30
N PHE A 25 -7.27 -6.10 -6.10
CA PHE A 25 -7.01 -5.41 -7.35
C PHE A 25 -6.13 -4.18 -7.12
N PHE A 26 -6.48 -3.29 -6.19
CA PHE A 26 -5.69 -2.09 -5.94
C PHE A 26 -4.33 -2.38 -5.30
N VAL A 27 -4.28 -3.30 -4.33
CA VAL A 27 -3.00 -3.74 -3.72
C VAL A 27 -2.02 -4.20 -4.79
N LEU A 28 -2.47 -5.05 -5.71
CA LEU A 28 -1.61 -5.62 -6.75
C LEU A 28 -1.35 -4.62 -7.90
N ALA A 29 -2.36 -3.88 -8.34
CA ALA A 29 -2.22 -2.90 -9.43
C ALA A 29 -1.22 -1.79 -9.09
N VAL A 30 -1.12 -1.42 -7.82
CA VAL A 30 -0.15 -0.41 -7.35
C VAL A 30 1.23 -1.04 -7.07
N ALA A 31 1.29 -2.30 -6.63
CA ALA A 31 2.56 -2.94 -6.25
C ALA A 31 3.58 -3.02 -7.40
N SER A 32 3.14 -3.34 -8.62
CA SER A 32 4.04 -3.43 -9.78
C SER A 32 4.70 -2.09 -10.16
N PRO A 33 3.97 -0.97 -10.34
CA PRO A 33 4.58 0.31 -10.70
C PRO A 33 5.35 0.98 -9.56
N THR A 34 5.18 0.53 -8.30
CA THR A 34 5.92 1.06 -7.14
C THR A 34 7.02 0.09 -6.68
N ILE A 35 6.68 -0.91 -5.87
CA ILE A 35 7.60 -1.86 -5.23
C ILE A 35 8.32 -2.73 -6.27
N GLY A 36 7.65 -3.00 -7.39
CA GLY A 36 8.22 -3.77 -8.50
C GLY A 36 9.12 -2.99 -9.44
N ASN A 37 9.33 -1.68 -9.24
CA ASN A 37 9.95 -0.81 -10.23
C ASN A 37 11.20 -0.08 -9.69
N SER A 38 12.38 -0.39 -10.25
CA SER A 38 13.65 0.23 -9.87
C SER A 38 13.64 1.77 -9.96
N ASP A 39 12.96 2.32 -10.97
CA ASP A 39 12.90 3.78 -11.19
C ASP A 39 12.12 4.49 -10.08
N PHE A 40 11.19 3.77 -9.44
CA PHE A 40 10.46 4.28 -8.29
C PHE A 40 11.38 4.42 -7.08
N TYR A 41 12.22 3.42 -6.80
CA TYR A 41 13.22 3.48 -5.72
C TYR A 41 14.30 4.53 -6.02
N GLY A 42 14.65 4.71 -7.30
CA GLY A 42 15.52 5.77 -7.82
C GLY A 42 15.26 7.16 -7.24
N LYS A 43 13.99 7.48 -6.95
CA LYS A 43 13.55 8.79 -6.45
C LYS A 43 13.88 9.03 -4.97
N PHE A 44 14.05 7.97 -4.19
CA PHE A 44 14.33 8.06 -2.75
C PHE A 44 15.83 8.05 -2.46
N LEU A 45 16.66 7.63 -3.41
CA LEU A 45 18.10 7.44 -3.27
C LEU A 45 18.95 8.70 -3.42
N GLY A 46 18.39 9.74 -4.02
CA GLY A 46 19.08 11.03 -4.14
C GLY A 46 19.00 11.89 -2.88
N GLY A 47 18.39 11.40 -1.80
CA GLY A 47 18.20 12.16 -0.57
C GLY A 47 19.47 12.20 0.29
N ASP A 48 19.82 13.41 0.75
CA ASP A 48 20.94 13.65 1.67
C ASP A 48 20.87 12.73 2.90
N ASN A 49 19.65 12.43 3.36
CA ASN A 49 19.35 11.59 4.53
C ASN A 49 19.97 10.18 4.42
N ILE A 50 19.99 9.60 3.22
CA ILE A 50 20.55 8.26 2.98
C ILE A 50 22.08 8.33 2.90
N THR A 51 22.61 9.35 2.23
CA THR A 51 24.05 9.64 2.19
C THR A 51 24.60 9.86 3.59
N GLU A 52 23.86 10.55 4.45
CA GLU A 52 24.24 10.78 5.85
C GLU A 52 24.20 9.50 6.70
N ALA A 53 23.15 8.70 6.58
CA ALA A 53 23.05 7.43 7.32
C ALA A 53 24.21 6.48 6.98
N ILE A 54 24.57 6.38 5.69
CA ILE A 54 25.72 5.58 5.25
C ILE A 54 27.03 6.21 5.74
N GLN A 55 27.19 7.53 5.66
CA GLN A 55 28.40 8.20 6.14
C GLN A 55 28.63 7.96 7.64
N VAL A 56 27.57 8.02 8.46
CA VAL A 56 27.67 7.74 9.91
C VAL A 56 28.13 6.30 10.14
N SER A 57 27.51 5.33 9.48
CA SER A 57 27.90 3.91 9.61
C SER A 57 29.34 3.65 9.15
N LEU A 58 29.77 4.32 8.07
CA LEU A 58 31.13 4.22 7.56
C LEU A 58 32.13 4.83 8.55
N ASN A 59 31.84 6.02 9.08
CA ASN A 59 32.68 6.72 10.05
C ASN A 59 32.91 5.86 11.31
N GLU A 60 31.86 5.23 11.85
CA GLU A 60 32.00 4.32 13.00
C GLU A 60 32.94 3.13 12.74
N LYS A 61 32.96 2.61 11.50
CA LYS A 61 33.87 1.53 11.10
C LYS A 61 35.29 2.06 10.88
N THR A 62 35.45 3.21 10.21
CA THR A 62 36.76 3.79 9.92
C THR A 62 37.45 4.35 11.16
N ASP A 63 36.71 4.82 12.18
CA ASP A 63 37.27 5.25 13.46
C ASP A 63 37.97 4.10 14.19
N LYS A 64 37.41 2.89 14.13
CA LYS A 64 38.05 1.68 14.70
C LYS A 64 39.31 1.29 13.92
N ILE A 65 39.34 1.52 12.62
CA ILE A 65 40.51 1.27 11.77
C ILE A 65 41.59 2.31 12.05
N ALA A 66 41.22 3.59 12.18
CA ALA A 66 42.09 4.69 12.58
C ALA A 66 42.80 4.39 13.90
N GLN A 67 42.06 3.97 14.93
CA GLN A 67 42.63 3.57 16.23
C GLN A 67 43.63 2.41 16.13
N LYS A 68 43.40 1.46 15.20
CA LYS A 68 44.26 0.29 15.01
C LYS A 68 45.52 0.58 14.18
N THR A 69 45.43 1.54 13.27
CA THR A 69 46.47 1.82 12.26
C THR A 69 47.23 3.12 12.52
N GLY A 70 46.74 3.97 13.42
CA GLY A 70 47.35 5.27 13.70
C GLY A 70 47.09 6.33 12.62
N ILE A 71 46.24 6.04 11.64
CA ILE A 71 45.81 7.02 10.64
C ILE A 71 44.74 7.95 11.25
N GLU A 72 44.84 9.24 10.96
CA GLU A 72 43.88 10.25 11.41
C GLU A 72 42.47 9.92 10.88
N PRO A 73 41.43 9.86 11.74
CA PRO A 73 40.06 9.55 11.33
C PRO A 73 39.54 10.42 10.18
N LYS A 74 39.87 11.72 10.20
CA LYS A 74 39.48 12.69 9.16
C LYS A 74 40.06 12.38 7.79
N ALA A 75 41.17 11.63 7.70
CA ALA A 75 41.75 11.23 6.43
C ALA A 75 40.85 10.25 5.67
N PHE A 76 40.11 9.39 6.39
CA PHE A 76 39.15 8.46 5.78
C PHE A 76 37.93 9.21 5.23
N GLU A 77 37.41 10.19 5.97
CA GLU A 77 36.30 11.05 5.52
C GLU A 77 36.71 11.92 4.33
N TYR A 78 37.94 12.45 4.32
CA TYR A 78 38.49 13.19 3.19
C TYR A 78 38.59 12.32 1.93
N ALA A 79 39.05 11.07 2.09
CA ALA A 79 39.20 10.14 0.98
C ALA A 79 37.87 9.69 0.38
N VAL A 80 36.88 9.38 1.23
CA VAL A 80 35.55 8.93 0.81
C VAL A 80 34.48 9.67 1.62
N GLY A 81 34.13 10.86 1.14
CA GLY A 81 33.08 11.70 1.71
C GLY A 81 31.73 11.58 1.00
N LYS A 82 30.76 12.37 1.47
CA LYS A 82 29.36 12.39 1.00
C LYS A 82 29.19 12.39 -0.52
N ASN A 83 30.01 13.14 -1.25
CA ASN A 83 29.92 13.23 -2.72
C ASN A 83 30.20 11.88 -3.41
N LYS A 84 31.18 11.12 -2.93
CA LYS A 84 31.54 9.81 -3.49
C LYS A 84 30.48 8.77 -3.14
N ILE A 85 29.97 8.81 -1.91
CA ILE A 85 28.86 7.96 -1.45
C ILE A 85 27.61 8.21 -2.31
N SER A 86 27.20 9.46 -2.47
CA SER A 86 26.02 9.84 -3.26
C SER A 86 26.12 9.41 -4.74
N ALA A 87 27.31 9.55 -5.34
CA ALA A 87 27.53 9.10 -6.72
C ALA A 87 27.32 7.58 -6.88
N LEU A 88 27.84 6.79 -5.93
CA LEU A 88 27.80 5.33 -5.99
C LEU A 88 26.44 4.74 -5.56
N GLN A 89 25.67 5.45 -4.73
CA GLN A 89 24.33 5.02 -4.29
C GLN A 89 23.34 4.77 -5.43
N LYS A 90 23.41 5.53 -6.52
CA LYS A 90 22.53 5.32 -7.68
C LYS A 90 22.85 4.01 -8.40
N GLU A 91 24.10 3.56 -8.36
CA GLU A 91 24.53 2.29 -8.92
C GLU A 91 24.12 1.12 -8.02
N ILE A 92 24.24 1.26 -6.68
CA ILE A 92 23.80 0.27 -5.67
C ILE A 92 22.41 -0.25 -6.01
N VAL A 93 21.45 0.64 -6.20
CA VAL A 93 20.06 0.20 -6.37
C VAL A 93 19.78 -0.33 -7.75
N LYS A 94 20.39 0.19 -8.81
CA LYS A 94 20.29 -0.46 -10.12
C LYS A 94 20.80 -1.90 -10.06
N SER A 95 21.92 -2.10 -9.39
CA SER A 95 22.51 -3.42 -9.18
C SER A 95 21.62 -4.33 -8.33
N ALA A 96 21.04 -3.80 -7.24
CA ALA A 96 20.09 -4.53 -6.39
C ALA A 96 18.92 -5.14 -7.19
N PHE A 97 18.37 -4.39 -8.15
CA PHE A 97 17.24 -4.82 -8.98
C PHE A 97 17.65 -5.80 -10.09
N SER A 98 18.89 -5.72 -10.57
CA SER A 98 19.44 -6.62 -11.61
C SER A 98 19.89 -7.98 -11.08
N GLY A 99 19.97 -8.17 -9.76
CA GLY A 99 20.38 -9.44 -9.14
C GLY A 99 21.87 -9.71 -9.18
N GLY A 100 22.68 -8.70 -9.57
CA GLY A 100 24.12 -8.76 -9.46
C GLY A 100 24.56 -8.60 -8.00
N ASN A 101 25.62 -9.32 -7.62
CA ASN A 101 26.44 -8.90 -6.49
C ASN A 101 27.17 -7.63 -6.92
N TYR A 102 27.17 -6.61 -6.08
CA TYR A 102 27.95 -5.42 -6.33
C TYR A 102 29.01 -5.28 -5.25
N ASP A 103 30.16 -5.86 -5.57
CA ASP A 103 31.41 -5.66 -4.84
C ASP A 103 32.07 -4.38 -5.37
N TYR A 104 32.26 -3.39 -4.49
CA TYR A 104 32.90 -2.12 -4.85
C TYR A 104 34.42 -2.23 -5.02
N SER A 105 34.98 -3.44 -4.94
CA SER A 105 36.36 -3.72 -5.36
C SER A 105 36.63 -3.25 -6.81
N GLU A 106 35.61 -3.26 -7.69
CA GLU A 106 35.76 -2.90 -9.11
C GLU A 106 35.10 -1.57 -9.55
N SER A 107 34.23 -0.93 -8.75
CA SER A 107 33.51 0.29 -9.20
C SER A 107 34.42 1.48 -9.54
N SER A 108 35.67 1.43 -9.08
CA SER A 108 36.94 1.82 -9.74
C SER A 108 37.99 1.98 -8.63
N ASN A 109 38.39 0.82 -8.09
CA ASN A 109 39.29 0.55 -6.97
C ASN A 109 39.13 1.50 -5.76
N ILE A 110 38.12 1.26 -4.92
CA ILE A 110 37.91 2.01 -3.67
C ILE A 110 39.18 2.07 -2.80
N ALA A 111 40.04 1.05 -2.90
CA ALA A 111 41.35 1.02 -2.27
C ALA A 111 42.28 2.15 -2.78
N VAL A 112 42.21 2.49 -4.07
CA VAL A 112 42.92 3.65 -4.65
C VAL A 112 42.35 4.95 -4.13
N CYS A 113 41.02 5.08 -4.02
CA CYS A 113 40.41 6.27 -3.41
C CYS A 113 40.89 6.48 -1.96
N TYR A 114 40.91 5.41 -1.15
CA TYR A 114 41.45 5.49 0.20
C TYR A 114 42.96 5.77 0.20
N ARG A 115 43.74 5.10 -0.63
CA ARG A 115 45.21 5.28 -0.69
C ARG A 115 45.58 6.71 -1.09
N ASP A 116 45.01 7.21 -2.18
CA ASP A 116 45.34 8.53 -2.71
C ASP A 116 44.74 9.64 -1.84
N GLY A 117 43.49 9.49 -1.38
CA GLY A 117 42.83 10.47 -0.54
C GLY A 117 43.50 10.63 0.83
N ILE A 118 43.93 9.53 1.47
CA ILE A 118 44.67 9.61 2.74
C ILE A 118 46.04 10.26 2.53
N LYS A 119 46.77 9.89 1.46
CA LYS A 119 48.04 10.53 1.11
C LYS A 119 47.88 12.03 0.89
N GLU A 120 46.84 12.42 0.16
CA GLU A 120 46.56 13.81 -0.15
C GLU A 120 46.16 14.60 1.10
N PHE A 121 45.37 14.02 2.00
CA PHE A 121 45.04 14.61 3.30
C PHE A 121 46.29 14.91 4.13
N TYR A 122 47.20 13.94 4.27
CA TYR A 122 48.44 14.13 5.04
C TYR A 122 49.36 15.18 4.40
N ARG A 123 49.48 15.15 3.05
CA ARG A 123 50.24 16.16 2.29
C ARG A 123 49.70 17.57 2.50
N PHE A 124 48.37 17.77 2.42
CA PHE A 124 47.75 19.09 2.59
C PHE A 124 47.87 19.64 4.01
N ASN A 125 47.88 18.77 5.02
CA ASN A 125 47.99 19.17 6.42
C ASN A 125 49.44 19.19 6.95
N GLY A 126 50.43 18.83 6.13
CA GLY A 126 51.85 18.84 6.51
C GLY A 126 52.23 17.75 7.52
N PHE A 127 51.49 16.64 7.56
CA PHE A 127 51.76 15.51 8.44
C PHE A 127 52.64 14.46 7.75
N GLU A 128 53.49 13.78 8.52
CA GLU A 128 54.19 12.58 8.06
C GLU A 128 53.24 11.40 8.05
N LEU A 129 53.24 10.63 6.95
CA LEU A 129 52.44 9.43 6.78
C LEU A 129 53.34 8.20 6.80
N ASP A 130 53.04 7.25 7.68
CA ASP A 130 53.68 5.93 7.66
C ASP A 130 53.04 5.06 6.56
N ASP A 131 53.81 4.77 5.50
CA ASP A 131 53.39 3.93 4.39
C ASP A 131 53.01 2.50 4.86
N ALA A 132 53.64 1.97 5.91
CA ALA A 132 53.29 0.64 6.43
C ALA A 132 51.92 0.63 7.11
N SER A 133 51.56 1.72 7.78
CA SER A 133 50.22 1.93 8.36
C SER A 133 49.18 2.16 7.27
N LEU A 134 49.51 2.90 6.21
CA LEU A 134 48.65 3.08 5.04
C LEU A 134 48.30 1.76 4.37
N GLU A 135 49.30 0.93 4.05
CA GLU A 135 49.07 -0.35 3.37
C GLU A 135 48.30 -1.36 4.23
N LYS A 136 48.28 -1.20 5.56
CA LYS A 136 47.38 -1.96 6.46
C LYS A 136 45.96 -1.38 6.52
N ALA A 137 45.81 -0.06 6.49
CA ALA A 137 44.53 0.61 6.64
C ALA A 137 43.65 0.51 5.40
N VAL A 138 44.24 0.69 4.21
CA VAL A 138 43.53 0.69 2.92
C VAL A 138 42.67 -0.56 2.70
N PRO A 139 43.15 -1.81 2.86
CA PRO A 139 42.31 -3.00 2.67
C PRO A 139 41.20 -3.11 3.72
N LEU A 140 41.45 -2.69 4.97
CA LEU A 140 40.43 -2.69 6.03
C LEU A 140 39.33 -1.66 5.74
N ALA A 141 39.70 -0.46 5.30
CA ALA A 141 38.76 0.60 4.94
C ALA A 141 37.93 0.21 3.70
N SER A 142 38.57 -0.42 2.72
CA SER A 142 37.89 -0.95 1.53
C SER A 142 36.85 -2.02 1.91
N LYS A 143 37.21 -2.93 2.82
CA LYS A 143 36.26 -3.93 3.35
C LYS A 143 35.12 -3.28 4.13
N ALA A 144 35.41 -2.31 4.99
CA ALA A 144 34.39 -1.57 5.73
C ALA A 144 33.42 -0.82 4.80
N PHE A 145 33.94 -0.25 3.71
CA PHE A 145 33.12 0.38 2.68
C PHE A 145 32.23 -0.65 1.97
N ASN A 146 32.79 -1.79 1.56
CA ASN A 146 32.00 -2.89 1.00
C ASN A 146 30.92 -3.40 1.96
N GLU A 147 31.20 -3.50 3.26
CA GLU A 147 30.18 -3.91 4.23
C GLU A 147 29.08 -2.85 4.41
N ALA A 148 29.40 -1.56 4.24
CA ALA A 148 28.43 -0.46 4.40
C ALA A 148 27.60 -0.20 3.14
N MET A 149 28.20 -0.40 1.96
CA MET A 149 27.66 0.00 0.65
C MET A 149 27.42 -1.17 -0.30
N GLY A 150 28.15 -2.26 -0.13
CA GLY A 150 28.04 -3.45 -0.96
C GLY A 150 26.67 -4.10 -0.86
N ILE A 151 26.37 -4.88 -1.89
CA ILE A 151 25.18 -5.73 -1.94
C ILE A 151 25.66 -7.12 -2.28
N ASP A 152 25.61 -8.00 -1.30
CA ASP A 152 25.83 -9.43 -1.48
C ASP A 152 24.48 -10.18 -1.48
N ASN A 153 24.37 -11.17 -2.36
CA ASN A 153 23.30 -12.17 -2.35
C ASN A 153 21.87 -11.63 -2.64
N ASN A 154 21.73 -10.62 -3.51
CA ASN A 154 20.44 -10.04 -3.90
C ASN A 154 19.66 -10.83 -4.97
N ALA A 155 20.09 -12.06 -5.28
CA ALA A 155 19.39 -12.91 -6.25
C ALA A 155 17.92 -13.16 -5.87
N GLU A 156 17.62 -13.30 -4.57
CA GLU A 156 16.25 -13.47 -4.07
C GLU A 156 15.42 -12.19 -4.23
N PHE A 157 15.98 -11.03 -3.92
CA PHE A 157 15.31 -9.74 -4.09
C PHE A 157 15.03 -9.44 -5.57
N SER A 158 16.00 -9.65 -6.45
CA SER A 158 15.80 -9.48 -7.90
C SER A 158 14.78 -10.47 -8.46
N THR A 159 14.80 -11.73 -7.99
CA THR A 159 13.78 -12.72 -8.36
C THR A 159 12.40 -12.31 -7.87
N PHE A 160 12.29 -11.81 -6.64
CA PHE A 160 11.04 -11.29 -6.06
C PHE A 160 10.49 -10.13 -6.90
N VAL A 161 11.30 -9.09 -7.15
CA VAL A 161 10.89 -7.92 -7.94
C VAL A 161 10.55 -8.32 -9.39
N GLY A 162 11.37 -9.16 -10.02
CA GLY A 162 11.15 -9.61 -11.39
C GLY A 162 9.90 -10.47 -11.56
N ARG A 163 9.56 -11.30 -10.55
CA ARG A 163 8.29 -12.04 -10.50
C ARG A 163 7.13 -11.10 -10.20
N LEU A 164 7.30 -10.14 -9.28
CA LEU A 164 6.29 -9.14 -8.96
C LEU A 164 5.89 -8.37 -10.23
N GLY A 165 6.82 -7.88 -11.03
CA GLY A 165 6.50 -7.13 -12.26
C GLY A 165 5.70 -7.94 -13.29
N ARG A 166 6.10 -9.20 -13.57
CA ARG A 166 5.45 -10.02 -14.62
C ARG A 166 4.16 -10.70 -14.15
N VAL A 167 4.16 -11.28 -12.96
CA VAL A 167 3.05 -12.09 -12.44
C VAL A 167 1.91 -11.20 -11.97
N THR A 168 2.22 -10.04 -11.38
CA THR A 168 1.20 -9.14 -10.83
C THR A 168 0.29 -8.60 -11.93
N VAL A 169 0.81 -8.25 -13.11
CA VAL A 169 -0.03 -7.77 -14.23
C VAL A 169 -1.04 -8.84 -14.65
N MET A 170 -0.61 -10.09 -14.81
CA MET A 170 -1.51 -11.19 -15.16
C MET A 170 -2.58 -11.43 -14.09
N ILE A 171 -2.19 -11.39 -12.81
CA ILE A 171 -3.14 -11.54 -11.69
C ILE A 171 -4.13 -10.37 -11.65
N VAL A 172 -3.69 -9.14 -11.85
CA VAL A 172 -4.55 -7.94 -11.88
C VAL A 172 -5.60 -8.06 -12.98
N VAL A 173 -5.21 -8.53 -14.17
CA VAL A 173 -6.15 -8.79 -15.27
C VAL A 173 -7.15 -9.89 -14.89
N ALA A 174 -6.69 -11.00 -14.30
CA ALA A 174 -7.57 -12.08 -13.87
C ALA A 174 -8.58 -11.62 -12.80
N ILE A 175 -8.13 -10.84 -11.81
CA ILE A 175 -8.98 -10.24 -10.77
C ILE A 175 -10.00 -9.28 -11.40
N PHE A 176 -9.58 -8.47 -12.36
CA PHE A 176 -10.48 -7.55 -13.07
C PHE A 176 -11.61 -8.31 -13.78
N VAL A 177 -11.29 -9.41 -14.49
CA VAL A 177 -12.29 -10.28 -15.12
C VAL A 177 -13.26 -10.85 -14.08
N LEU A 178 -12.77 -11.26 -12.91
CA LEU A 178 -13.62 -11.74 -11.81
C LEU A 178 -14.53 -10.64 -11.24
N ILE A 179 -14.01 -9.42 -11.06
CA ILE A 179 -14.81 -8.25 -10.64
C ILE A 179 -15.96 -8.01 -11.62
N VAL A 180 -15.68 -8.06 -12.92
CA VAL A 180 -16.71 -7.89 -13.97
C VAL A 180 -17.75 -9.01 -13.88
N ALA A 181 -17.30 -10.27 -13.78
CA ALA A 181 -18.19 -11.42 -13.69
C ALA A 181 -19.12 -11.38 -12.46
N ILE A 182 -18.58 -10.99 -11.30
CA ILE A 182 -19.38 -10.84 -10.07
C ILE A 182 -20.32 -9.64 -10.17
N SER A 183 -19.87 -8.53 -10.76
CA SER A 183 -20.73 -7.36 -10.98
C SER A 183 -21.93 -7.71 -11.85
N VAL A 184 -21.71 -8.46 -12.95
CA VAL A 184 -22.80 -8.97 -13.81
C VAL A 184 -23.70 -9.92 -13.02
N LYS A 185 -23.15 -10.80 -12.17
CA LYS A 185 -23.97 -11.70 -11.35
C LYS A 185 -24.82 -10.96 -10.32
N VAL A 186 -24.29 -9.92 -9.69
CA VAL A 186 -25.04 -9.03 -8.79
C VAL A 186 -26.14 -8.29 -9.54
N PHE A 187 -25.90 -7.90 -10.80
CA PHE A 187 -26.93 -7.32 -11.66
C PHE A 187 -28.04 -8.33 -11.98
N MET A 188 -27.70 -9.55 -12.39
CA MET A 188 -28.68 -10.60 -12.73
C MET A 188 -29.53 -11.06 -11.53
N LEU A 189 -28.99 -11.00 -10.31
CA LEU A 189 -29.70 -11.42 -9.10
C LEU A 189 -30.61 -10.32 -8.52
N ASN A 190 -30.52 -9.09 -9.02
CA ASN A 190 -31.23 -7.94 -8.47
C ASN A 190 -32.11 -7.28 -9.55
N ASP A 191 -33.43 -7.49 -9.46
CA ASP A 191 -34.42 -6.87 -10.36
C ASP A 191 -34.51 -5.34 -10.25
N GLY A 192 -33.79 -4.71 -9.31
CA GLY A 192 -33.81 -3.27 -9.08
C GLY A 192 -32.41 -2.65 -9.06
N ARG A 193 -32.20 -1.61 -9.88
CA ARG A 193 -30.95 -0.82 -9.93
C ARG A 193 -30.49 -0.33 -8.55
N THR A 194 -31.43 0.00 -7.67
CA THR A 194 -31.14 0.51 -6.32
C THR A 194 -30.66 -0.57 -5.34
N LYS A 195 -31.09 -1.83 -5.51
CA LYS A 195 -30.52 -2.96 -4.75
C LYS A 195 -29.10 -3.25 -5.23
N MET A 196 -28.89 -3.29 -6.54
CA MET A 196 -27.56 -3.45 -7.14
C MET A 196 -26.57 -2.38 -6.63
N PHE A 197 -26.96 -1.10 -6.65
CA PHE A 197 -26.11 -0.02 -6.14
C PHE A 197 -25.81 -0.13 -4.64
N SER A 198 -26.68 -0.72 -3.84
CA SER A 198 -26.39 -0.98 -2.41
C SER A 198 -25.25 -1.99 -2.25
N HIS A 199 -25.19 -3.03 -3.08
CA HIS A 199 -24.14 -4.04 -3.07
C HIS A 199 -22.79 -3.47 -3.48
N TYR A 200 -22.77 -2.70 -4.58
CA TYR A 200 -21.57 -2.00 -5.03
C TYR A 200 -21.09 -0.98 -4.01
N ALA A 201 -22.00 -0.18 -3.44
CA ALA A 201 -21.69 0.79 -2.41
C ALA A 201 -21.03 0.14 -1.19
N SER A 202 -21.63 -0.94 -0.67
CA SER A 202 -21.06 -1.68 0.48
C SER A 202 -19.67 -2.21 0.17
N SER A 203 -19.50 -2.82 -1.00
CA SER A 203 -18.22 -3.40 -1.42
C SER A 203 -17.12 -2.36 -1.57
N MET A 204 -17.45 -1.22 -2.19
CA MET A 204 -16.52 -0.08 -2.35
C MET A 204 -16.15 0.54 -1.01
N ILE A 205 -17.11 0.72 -0.10
CA ILE A 205 -16.84 1.26 1.24
C ILE A 205 -15.92 0.32 2.01
N SER A 206 -16.21 -0.98 2.04
CA SER A 206 -15.39 -1.97 2.75
C SER A 206 -13.96 -2.03 2.19
N ALA A 207 -13.81 -2.12 0.87
CA ALA A 207 -12.49 -2.12 0.22
C ALA A 207 -11.74 -0.80 0.47
N GLY A 208 -12.43 0.34 0.36
CA GLY A 208 -11.86 1.66 0.59
C GLY A 208 -11.38 1.86 2.03
N LEU A 209 -12.18 1.46 3.02
CA LEU A 209 -11.79 1.48 4.43
C LEU A 209 -10.57 0.59 4.68
N ALA A 210 -10.53 -0.62 4.11
CA ALA A 210 -9.39 -1.53 4.28
C ALA A 210 -8.09 -0.93 3.71
N LEU A 211 -8.14 -0.29 2.53
CA LEU A 211 -6.97 0.36 1.93
C LEU A 211 -6.45 1.55 2.76
N VAL A 212 -7.36 2.38 3.28
CA VAL A 212 -6.98 3.49 4.18
C VAL A 212 -6.43 2.96 5.50
N ALA A 213 -7.07 1.93 6.07
CA ALA A 213 -6.64 1.31 7.32
C ALA A 213 -5.24 0.71 7.21
N LEU A 214 -4.87 0.08 6.08
CA LEU A 214 -3.51 -0.39 5.84
C LEU A 214 -2.47 0.74 5.93
N CYS A 215 -2.78 1.90 5.39
CA CYS A 215 -1.89 3.06 5.45
C CYS A 215 -1.74 3.58 6.89
N VAL A 216 -2.85 3.69 7.62
CA VAL A 216 -2.83 4.07 9.05
C VAL A 216 -2.03 3.07 9.87
N LEU A 217 -2.24 1.77 9.65
CA LEU A 217 -1.50 0.70 10.34
C LEU A 217 -0.01 0.73 10.02
N ASN A 218 0.37 1.01 8.76
CA ASN A 218 1.78 1.16 8.39
C ASN A 218 2.48 2.27 9.20
N PHE A 219 1.83 3.43 9.34
CA PHE A 219 2.39 4.54 10.12
C PHE A 219 2.34 4.29 11.63
N ALA A 220 1.26 3.70 12.14
CA ALA A 220 1.12 3.41 13.57
C ALA A 220 2.11 2.34 14.06
N LEU A 221 2.35 1.31 13.26
CA LEU A 221 3.25 0.20 13.59
C LEU A 221 4.69 0.43 13.09
N GLN A 222 4.94 1.53 12.37
CA GLN A 222 6.22 1.77 11.69
C GLN A 222 6.69 0.56 10.87
N PHE A 223 5.77 -0.09 10.15
CA PHE A 223 6.08 -1.33 9.44
C PHE A 223 7.14 -1.11 8.35
N ALA A 224 6.93 -0.12 7.47
CA ALA A 224 7.85 0.16 6.36
C ALA A 224 9.26 0.60 6.78
N PRO A 225 9.45 1.52 7.75
CA PRO A 225 10.78 1.88 8.24
C PRO A 225 11.55 0.73 8.89
N ASN A 226 10.86 -0.29 9.41
CA ASN A 226 11.47 -1.43 10.10
C ASN A 226 11.64 -2.68 9.22
N MET A 227 11.43 -2.56 7.90
CA MET A 227 11.72 -3.63 6.95
C MET A 227 13.21 -3.69 6.62
N TYR A 228 13.94 -4.55 7.32
CA TYR A 228 15.33 -4.89 7.02
C TYR A 228 15.35 -6.04 5.99
N LEU A 229 15.23 -5.69 4.71
CA LEU A 229 15.18 -6.67 3.62
C LEU A 229 16.55 -6.95 3.02
N THR A 230 17.54 -6.10 3.31
CA THR A 230 18.93 -6.25 2.88
C THR A 230 19.89 -5.92 4.03
N GLU A 231 21.16 -6.27 3.89
CA GLU A 231 22.20 -5.88 4.87
C GLU A 231 22.63 -4.41 4.71
N ASN A 232 22.25 -3.77 3.60
CA ASN A 232 22.59 -2.38 3.30
C ASN A 232 21.60 -1.41 3.94
N GLY A 233 22.06 -0.64 4.93
CA GLY A 233 21.24 0.33 5.67
C GLY A 233 20.63 1.41 4.78
N GLY A 234 21.36 1.89 3.76
CA GLY A 234 20.86 2.91 2.85
C GLY A 234 19.76 2.39 1.93
N LEU A 235 19.89 1.15 1.46
CA LEU A 235 18.85 0.47 0.68
C LEU A 235 17.61 0.22 1.53
N ASN A 236 17.74 -0.25 2.77
CA ASN A 236 16.60 -0.45 3.66
C ASN A 236 15.83 0.87 3.93
N ILE A 237 16.53 2.00 4.11
CA ILE A 237 15.88 3.31 4.25
C ILE A 237 15.11 3.68 2.97
N ALA A 238 15.74 3.54 1.80
CA ALA A 238 15.09 3.81 0.51
C ALA A 238 13.86 2.91 0.30
N MET A 239 13.96 1.64 0.68
CA MET A 239 12.86 0.69 0.62
C MET A 239 11.72 1.08 1.56
N GLY A 240 12.02 1.43 2.82
CA GLY A 240 11.01 1.90 3.77
C GLY A 240 10.28 3.15 3.27
N GLN A 241 10.99 4.09 2.65
CA GLN A 241 10.36 5.27 2.04
C GLN A 241 9.48 4.89 0.84
N ALA A 242 9.95 3.99 -0.04
CA ALA A 242 9.16 3.50 -1.17
C ALA A 242 7.87 2.80 -0.71
N PHE A 243 7.94 1.97 0.34
CA PHE A 243 6.78 1.31 0.93
C PHE A 243 5.81 2.31 1.59
N ASN A 244 6.31 3.36 2.26
CA ASN A 244 5.46 4.43 2.79
C ASN A 244 4.65 5.10 1.66
N VAL A 245 5.30 5.44 0.54
CA VAL A 245 4.61 6.05 -0.60
C VAL A 245 3.63 5.07 -1.25
N TYR A 246 3.97 3.79 -1.33
CA TYR A 246 3.03 2.75 -1.77
C TYR A 246 1.74 2.73 -0.93
N PHE A 247 1.85 2.73 0.40
CA PHE A 247 0.68 2.77 1.28
C PHE A 247 -0.13 4.07 1.17
N ILE A 248 0.54 5.22 0.95
CA ILE A 248 -0.14 6.49 0.66
C ILE A 248 -0.95 6.38 -0.63
N ILE A 249 -0.38 5.83 -1.71
CA ILE A 249 -1.09 5.66 -2.98
C ILE A 249 -2.31 4.74 -2.80
N LEU A 250 -2.17 3.64 -2.04
CA LEU A 250 -3.31 2.77 -1.70
C LEU A 250 -4.40 3.54 -0.96
N ALA A 251 -4.04 4.39 0.01
CA ALA A 251 -5.01 5.22 0.72
C ALA A 251 -5.72 6.22 -0.20
N CYS A 252 -5.04 6.78 -1.21
CA CYS A 252 -5.66 7.63 -2.21
C CYS A 252 -6.73 6.87 -3.02
N PHE A 253 -6.43 5.66 -3.50
CA PHE A 253 -7.43 4.81 -4.14
C PHE A 253 -8.56 4.42 -3.18
N GLY A 254 -8.22 4.15 -1.92
CA GLY A 254 -9.21 3.88 -0.87
C GLY A 254 -10.18 5.05 -0.68
N ALA A 255 -9.68 6.29 -0.64
CA ALA A 255 -10.50 7.49 -0.54
C ALA A 255 -11.45 7.65 -1.75
N VAL A 256 -10.96 7.37 -2.97
CA VAL A 256 -11.81 7.40 -4.18
C VAL A 256 -12.93 6.36 -4.08
N LEU A 257 -12.64 5.15 -3.62
CA LEU A 257 -13.66 4.11 -3.39
C LEU A 257 -14.67 4.52 -2.32
N LEU A 258 -14.23 5.15 -1.23
CA LEU A 258 -15.13 5.66 -0.19
C LEU A 258 -16.09 6.71 -0.73
N VAL A 259 -15.57 7.70 -1.47
CA VAL A 259 -16.40 8.75 -2.08
C VAL A 259 -17.42 8.14 -3.05
N GLY A 260 -16.97 7.22 -3.91
CA GLY A 260 -17.85 6.49 -4.82
C GLY A 260 -18.92 5.69 -4.08
N GLY A 261 -18.54 4.92 -3.06
CA GLY A 261 -19.46 4.08 -2.29
C GLY A 261 -20.47 4.89 -1.49
N TYR A 262 -20.05 5.95 -0.78
CA TYR A 262 -20.96 6.83 -0.04
C TYR A 262 -21.91 7.58 -0.97
N SER A 263 -21.44 8.05 -2.14
CA SER A 263 -22.32 8.73 -3.11
C SER A 263 -23.42 7.79 -3.63
N MET A 264 -23.09 6.53 -3.93
CA MET A 264 -24.08 5.50 -4.30
C MET A 264 -25.04 5.20 -3.13
N MET A 265 -24.54 5.10 -1.90
CA MET A 265 -25.38 4.85 -0.73
C MET A 265 -26.37 6.00 -0.47
N ILE A 266 -25.94 7.25 -0.63
CA ILE A 266 -26.82 8.44 -0.53
C ILE A 266 -27.92 8.39 -1.61
N TYR A 267 -27.57 8.01 -2.84
CA TYR A 267 -28.55 7.83 -3.92
C TYR A 267 -29.59 6.76 -3.57
N VAL A 268 -29.15 5.60 -3.09
CA VAL A 268 -30.03 4.49 -2.68
C VAL A 268 -30.94 4.92 -1.52
N TYR A 269 -30.39 5.60 -0.52
CA TYR A 269 -31.16 6.11 0.62
C TYR A 269 -32.26 7.09 0.17
N ARG A 270 -31.92 8.08 -0.66
CA ARG A 270 -32.89 9.06 -1.19
C ARG A 270 -34.01 8.38 -1.99
N TYR A 271 -33.68 7.35 -2.76
CA TYR A 271 -34.67 6.57 -3.49
C TYR A 271 -35.68 5.88 -2.55
N TYR A 272 -35.20 5.18 -1.52
CA TYR A 272 -36.08 4.48 -0.59
C TYR A 272 -36.92 5.43 0.27
N VAL A 273 -36.39 6.60 0.65
CA VAL A 273 -37.16 7.63 1.33
C VAL A 273 -38.32 8.13 0.46
N ARG A 274 -38.07 8.45 -0.82
CA ARG A 274 -39.14 8.86 -1.75
C ARG A 274 -40.16 7.76 -1.98
N LYS A 275 -39.71 6.51 -2.12
CA LYS A 275 -40.61 5.37 -2.27
C LYS A 275 -41.52 5.20 -1.04
N ALA A 276 -40.97 5.32 0.16
CA ALA A 276 -41.75 5.24 1.40
C ALA A 276 -42.74 6.39 1.54
N GLN A 277 -42.37 7.61 1.11
CA GLN A 277 -43.28 8.75 1.06
C GLN A 277 -44.44 8.51 0.10
N HIS A 278 -44.17 8.02 -1.11
CA HIS A 278 -45.22 7.66 -2.08
C HIS A 278 -46.15 6.57 -1.54
N GLN A 279 -45.61 5.51 -0.92
CA GLN A 279 -46.43 4.45 -0.34
C GLN A 279 -47.31 4.94 0.81
N LYS A 280 -46.80 5.86 1.66
CA LYS A 280 -47.60 6.49 2.70
C LYS A 280 -48.72 7.36 2.12
N GLN A 281 -48.42 8.14 1.08
CA GLN A 281 -49.43 8.93 0.37
C GLN A 281 -50.50 8.05 -0.28
N GLU A 282 -50.12 6.96 -0.95
CA GLU A 282 -51.07 5.99 -1.51
C GLU A 282 -51.94 5.35 -0.42
N LEU A 283 -51.34 5.01 0.74
CA LEU A 283 -52.09 4.48 1.87
C LEU A 283 -53.10 5.51 2.43
N GLU A 284 -52.69 6.78 2.55
CA GLU A 284 -53.55 7.88 3.00
C GLU A 284 -54.70 8.16 2.01
N ILE A 285 -54.42 8.16 0.70
CA ILE A 285 -55.44 8.28 -0.35
C ILE A 285 -56.40 7.09 -0.30
N ASN A 286 -55.88 5.86 -0.20
CA ASN A 286 -56.73 4.68 -0.13
C ASN A 286 -57.65 4.71 1.09
N LYS A 287 -57.17 5.20 2.24
CA LYS A 287 -58.00 5.37 3.43
C LYS A 287 -59.16 6.35 3.24
N THR A 288 -59.06 7.32 2.33
CA THR A 288 -60.10 8.33 2.08
C THR A 288 -61.00 8.00 0.88
N LEU A 289 -60.71 6.92 0.14
CA LEU A 289 -61.58 6.45 -0.94
C LEU A 289 -62.83 5.77 -0.37
N TYR A 290 -64.00 6.20 -0.85
CA TYR A 290 -65.30 5.63 -0.51
C TYR A 290 -65.58 4.39 -1.37
N VAL A 291 -66.12 3.35 -0.75
CA VAL A 291 -66.65 2.16 -1.42
C VAL A 291 -68.15 2.11 -1.17
N GLY A 292 -68.93 2.13 -2.25
CA GLY A 292 -70.38 2.03 -2.17
C GLY A 292 -70.80 0.66 -1.65
N GLY A 293 -71.42 0.63 -0.46
CA GLY A 293 -71.94 -0.57 0.19
C GLY A 293 -73.44 -0.47 0.45
N LYS A 294 -74.07 -1.62 0.76
CA LYS A 294 -75.53 -1.70 1.01
C LYS A 294 -76.04 -0.84 2.18
N ASP A 295 -75.14 -0.40 3.06
CA ASP A 295 -75.46 0.40 4.27
C ASP A 295 -74.96 1.86 4.17
N GLY A 296 -74.65 2.34 2.97
CA GLY A 296 -74.11 3.69 2.71
C GLY A 296 -72.62 3.69 2.32
N ASP A 297 -72.14 4.83 1.80
CA ASP A 297 -70.75 4.99 1.38
C ASP A 297 -69.83 5.00 2.61
N LYS A 298 -69.00 3.96 2.76
CA LYS A 298 -67.96 3.87 3.79
C LYS A 298 -66.58 3.98 3.16
N THR A 299 -65.62 4.57 3.86
CA THR A 299 -64.24 4.62 3.38
C THR A 299 -63.53 3.28 3.56
N ILE A 300 -62.53 2.98 2.71
CA ILE A 300 -61.69 1.77 2.87
C ILE A 300 -60.97 1.76 4.23
N GLY A 301 -60.64 2.96 4.77
CA GLY A 301 -60.05 3.09 6.11
C GLY A 301 -60.99 2.60 7.22
N GLU A 302 -62.27 2.96 7.16
CA GLU A 302 -63.29 2.51 8.13
C GLU A 302 -63.52 1.00 8.05
N LEU A 303 -63.53 0.43 6.83
CA LEU A 303 -63.67 -1.01 6.62
C LEU A 303 -62.47 -1.80 7.18
N ALA A 304 -61.26 -1.26 7.06
CA ALA A 304 -60.05 -1.89 7.62
C ALA A 304 -60.07 -1.89 9.16
N GLU A 305 -60.51 -0.81 9.80
CA GLU A 305 -60.64 -0.74 11.27
C GLU A 305 -61.77 -1.64 11.80
N GLU A 306 -62.90 -1.74 11.09
CA GLU A 306 -63.97 -2.69 11.44
C GLU A 306 -63.47 -4.15 11.35
N HIS A 307 -62.68 -4.47 10.33
CA HIS A 307 -62.11 -5.81 10.13
C HIS A 307 -61.05 -6.14 11.19
N GLU A 308 -60.19 -5.19 11.57
CA GLU A 308 -59.19 -5.36 12.63
C GLU A 308 -59.84 -5.50 14.01
N LYS A 309 -60.94 -4.76 14.28
CA LYS A 309 -61.75 -4.92 15.51
C LYS A 309 -62.44 -6.28 15.57
N MET A 310 -62.93 -6.81 14.44
CA MET A 310 -63.52 -8.16 14.38
C MET A 310 -62.47 -9.25 14.62
N TYR A 311 -61.29 -9.12 14.02
CA TYR A 311 -60.20 -10.09 14.18
C TYR A 311 -59.67 -10.15 15.63
N ASN A 312 -59.45 -8.98 16.25
CA ASN A 312 -59.02 -8.88 17.65
C ASN A 312 -60.08 -9.34 18.67
N LYS A 313 -61.36 -9.44 18.25
CA LYS A 313 -62.45 -9.96 19.08
C LYS A 313 -62.53 -11.48 19.00
N GLN A 314 -62.18 -12.08 17.85
CA GLN A 314 -62.08 -13.53 17.66
C GLN A 314 -60.85 -14.15 18.33
N GLU A 315 -59.75 -13.41 18.52
CA GLU A 315 -58.58 -13.89 19.28
C GLU A 315 -58.79 -13.91 20.81
N LYS A 316 -59.91 -13.38 21.32
CA LYS A 316 -60.22 -13.29 22.76
C LYS A 316 -61.33 -14.24 23.24
N GLU A 317 -61.89 -15.06 22.35
CA GLU A 317 -62.78 -16.19 22.67
C GLU A 317 -62.03 -17.52 22.51
#